data_AF-A0A3Q0RJE4-F1
#
_entry.id   AF-A0A3Q0RJE4-F1
#
_cell.length_a   1.000
_cell.length_b   1.000
_cell.length_c   1.000
_cell.angle_alpha   90.00
_cell.angle_beta   90.00
_cell.angle_gamma   90.00
#
_symmetry.space_group_name_H-M   'P 1'
#
loop_
_entity.id
_entity.type
_entity.pdbx_description
1 polymer ?
#
loop_
_entity_poly.entity_id
_entity_poly.type
_entity_poly.pdbx_seq_one_letter_code
_entity_poly.pdbx_strand_id
1 'polypeptide(L)'
;MVTLTALLTVWIWMQLQTATGQGTCPSTPRMQGDFTVEYSFPYFQTHKPIQNIAVNLEDEQFYIGCQNAVVGISIYMNKTWEVKTGPIGSPDCDTCELCNIEADPEDPVDTDNKVLLLDPAGNFLPYLYICGSTQYGICYFIDISSEMPKPNCLYRNKRNSPTYCPDCLASPLGTKVTIVEHARTSLFFVAASVSDTVTQRYPRRSLSVLRPLSTEDGFHIVTNNLTVLPGLRDSYSIDYIYSFSTKDFVYFISLQRENPFKNNSAFQTRLGRLPILITEMWMYREIILECRYNPKRRRRRSENKRETVYNGLQAAHFGQVGKDLANGLSVTEGEDILYGVFAVVNAKGQPQKNSALCAFPLTKVNNAIDDGVEACCKSGTEQLSRGLCHFQPCENFVLLSQNSDENDRCTEKPTLVSKPYHRLDLFNNNMRDILFTSVLVTTIESHTVGHFGTSDGRIIQVTTWVPTTGPGCKPFKTCPSCLNAPSFMDCGWCSGICSKEPECGTQWYKKSCGPVITEFFPKTAPAGGETEVTLCGSEFQSALRPPVIDGKTHIVTVGSGTVCNVLPEKTDKLISFYCRWNFSYFNYELFFLLSFKNILQWLDKCNLALVSNNVQWW
;
A
#
# COMPACT_ATOMS: atom_id res chain seq x y z
N MET A 1 -35.46 73.26 -8.01
CA MET A 1 -36.55 72.29 -8.24
C MET A 1 -35.97 71.04 -8.89
N VAL A 2 -35.39 70.15 -8.08
CA VAL A 2 -35.16 68.76 -8.49
C VAL A 2 -36.45 68.05 -8.10
N THR A 3 -37.25 67.74 -9.11
CA THR A 3 -38.64 67.32 -8.96
C THR A 3 -38.73 65.98 -8.25
N LEU A 4 -39.72 65.84 -7.37
CA LEU A 4 -40.15 64.63 -6.66
C LEU A 4 -40.16 63.36 -7.55
N THR A 5 -40.30 63.55 -8.86
CA THR A 5 -40.23 62.53 -9.91
C THR A 5 -38.87 61.85 -10.01
N ALA A 6 -37.74 62.54 -9.78
CA ALA A 6 -36.40 61.94 -9.84
C ALA A 6 -36.14 61.00 -8.66
N LEU A 7 -36.62 61.35 -7.46
CA LEU A 7 -36.53 60.51 -6.26
C LEU A 7 -37.44 59.28 -6.37
N LEU A 8 -38.64 59.43 -6.92
CA LEU A 8 -39.54 58.30 -7.22
C LEU A 8 -38.94 57.38 -8.27
N THR A 9 -38.30 57.89 -9.32
CA THR A 9 -37.64 57.03 -10.31
C THR A 9 -36.45 56.27 -9.74
N VAL A 10 -35.66 56.87 -8.84
CA VAL A 10 -34.54 56.17 -8.18
C VAL A 10 -35.04 55.13 -7.19
N TRP A 11 -36.13 55.42 -6.46
CA TRP A 11 -36.78 54.44 -5.58
C TRP A 11 -37.42 53.28 -6.35
N ILE A 12 -38.08 53.56 -7.47
CA ILE A 12 -38.63 52.53 -8.36
C ILE A 12 -37.48 51.73 -9.00
N TRP A 13 -36.34 52.35 -9.34
CA TRP A 13 -35.18 51.63 -9.89
C TRP A 13 -34.45 50.78 -8.84
N MET A 14 -34.32 51.24 -7.59
CA MET A 14 -33.81 50.42 -6.47
C MET A 14 -34.76 49.27 -6.13
N GLN A 15 -36.08 49.51 -6.13
CA GLN A 15 -37.11 48.47 -5.95
C GLN A 15 -37.12 47.47 -7.12
N LEU A 16 -36.87 47.93 -8.36
CA LEU A 16 -36.80 47.08 -9.54
C LEU A 16 -35.51 46.24 -9.57
N GLN A 17 -34.39 46.74 -9.02
CA GLN A 17 -33.18 45.92 -8.85
C GLN A 17 -33.30 44.90 -7.71
N THR A 18 -34.11 45.14 -6.68
CA THR A 18 -34.41 44.12 -5.65
C THR A 18 -35.40 43.04 -6.11
N ALA A 19 -36.19 43.30 -7.16
CA ALA A 19 -37.16 42.34 -7.70
C ALA A 19 -36.58 41.37 -8.74
N THR A 20 -35.36 41.61 -9.25
CA THR A 20 -34.66 40.74 -10.22
C THR A 20 -33.46 40.02 -9.62
N GLY A 21 -33.54 39.62 -8.35
CA GLY A 21 -32.62 38.65 -7.78
C GLY A 21 -32.98 37.24 -8.23
N GLN A 22 -32.51 36.80 -9.40
CA GLN A 22 -32.42 35.36 -9.71
C GLN A 22 -31.37 34.75 -8.78
N GLY A 23 -31.75 34.45 -7.53
CA GLY A 23 -30.92 33.72 -6.58
C GLY A 23 -30.72 32.30 -7.09
N THR A 24 -29.53 32.00 -7.60
CA THR A 24 -29.14 30.64 -7.97
C THR A 24 -28.78 29.85 -6.72
N CYS A 25 -29.26 28.62 -6.61
CA CYS A 25 -29.04 27.78 -5.44
C CYS A 25 -27.54 27.46 -5.25
N PRO A 26 -26.98 27.57 -4.02
CA PRO A 26 -25.58 27.27 -3.76
C PRO A 26 -25.29 25.76 -3.87
N SER A 27 -24.22 25.39 -4.57
CA SER A 27 -23.77 23.99 -4.71
C SER A 27 -22.95 23.54 -3.51
N THR A 28 -23.34 22.45 -2.85
CA THR A 28 -22.59 21.87 -1.72
C THR A 28 -21.49 20.93 -2.22
N PRO A 29 -20.20 21.18 -1.90
CA PRO A 29 -19.13 20.26 -2.23
C PRO A 29 -19.19 19.00 -1.37
N ARG A 30 -18.91 17.83 -1.97
CA ARG A 30 -18.73 16.57 -1.24
C ARG A 30 -17.57 16.74 -0.25
N MET A 31 -17.83 16.68 1.05
CA MET A 31 -16.79 16.66 2.09
C MET A 31 -15.92 15.40 1.93
N GLN A 32 -14.79 15.56 1.24
CA GLN A 32 -13.61 14.71 1.38
C GLN A 32 -13.06 14.91 2.80
N GLY A 33 -12.53 13.84 3.41
CA GLY A 33 -11.89 13.94 4.73
C GLY A 33 -10.74 14.96 4.70
N ASP A 34 -10.58 15.70 5.79
CA ASP A 34 -9.46 16.61 5.95
C ASP A 34 -8.20 15.81 6.31
N PHE A 35 -7.27 15.74 5.36
CA PHE A 35 -5.98 15.05 5.53
C PHE A 35 -4.84 16.01 5.91
N THR A 36 -5.16 17.24 6.31
CA THR A 36 -4.18 18.26 6.73
C THR A 36 -3.99 18.33 8.25
N VAL A 37 -4.71 17.50 9.02
CA VAL A 37 -4.57 17.40 10.47
C VAL A 37 -3.17 16.89 10.82
N GLU A 38 -2.44 17.67 11.61
CA GLU A 38 -1.13 17.28 12.13
C GLU A 38 -1.27 16.39 13.38
N TYR A 39 -0.50 15.31 13.41
CA TYR A 39 -0.45 14.37 14.53
C TYR A 39 0.91 14.46 15.21
N SER A 40 0.93 14.60 16.54
CA SER A 40 2.16 14.57 17.34
C SER A 40 2.39 13.16 17.91
N PHE A 41 3.49 12.52 17.51
CA PHE A 41 3.91 11.22 18.02
C PHE A 41 5.23 11.36 18.80
N PRO A 42 5.50 10.48 19.79
CA PRO A 42 6.83 10.38 20.36
C PRO A 42 7.83 9.97 19.27
N TYR A 43 8.99 10.61 19.24
CA TYR A 43 10.03 10.35 18.24
C TYR A 43 11.42 10.35 18.88
N PHE A 44 12.33 9.61 18.26
CA PHE A 44 13.75 9.66 18.57
C PHE A 44 14.51 10.24 17.38
N GLN A 45 15.38 11.22 17.64
CA GLN A 45 16.13 11.91 16.59
C GLN A 45 17.62 11.54 16.65
N THR A 46 18.15 11.07 15.53
CA THR A 46 19.58 10.77 15.35
C THR A 46 20.27 11.90 14.58
N HIS A 47 21.57 12.11 14.83
CA HIS A 47 22.38 13.06 14.07
C HIS A 47 22.74 12.55 12.67
N LYS A 48 22.78 11.22 12.52
CA LYS A 48 23.18 10.51 11.31
C LYS A 48 21.99 9.72 10.74
N PRO A 49 22.02 9.37 9.43
CA PRO A 49 20.94 8.62 8.80
C PRO A 49 20.73 7.25 9.46
N ILE A 50 19.47 6.89 9.66
CA ILE A 50 19.06 5.55 10.09
C ILE A 50 19.12 4.61 8.88
N GLN A 51 19.80 3.48 9.04
CA GLN A 51 20.06 2.52 7.96
C GLN A 51 19.31 1.20 8.16
N ASN A 52 19.24 0.69 9.40
CA ASN A 52 18.43 -0.48 9.75
C ASN A 52 17.80 -0.33 11.13
N ILE A 53 16.72 -1.06 11.34
CA ILE A 53 15.99 -1.12 12.61
C ILE A 53 15.70 -2.59 12.91
N ALA A 54 15.99 -3.02 14.13
CA ALA A 54 15.58 -4.30 14.68
C ALA A 54 14.67 -4.07 15.88
N VAL A 55 13.63 -4.89 16.03
CA VAL A 55 12.62 -4.73 17.08
C VAL A 55 12.60 -6.00 17.93
N ASN A 56 12.81 -5.86 19.24
CA ASN A 56 12.58 -6.91 20.21
C ASN A 56 11.25 -6.65 20.91
N LEU A 57 10.24 -7.45 20.54
CA LEU A 57 8.90 -7.33 21.10
C LEU A 57 8.78 -7.88 22.52
N GLU A 58 9.68 -8.78 22.94
CA GLU A 58 9.63 -9.40 24.27
C GLU A 58 10.13 -8.42 25.35
N ASP A 59 11.25 -7.75 25.10
CA ASP A 59 11.83 -6.76 26.02
C ASP A 59 11.34 -5.33 25.78
N GLU A 60 10.43 -5.17 24.81
CA GLU A 60 9.91 -3.88 24.37
C GLU A 60 11.03 -2.86 24.03
N GLN A 61 12.08 -3.32 23.35
CA GLN A 61 13.22 -2.50 22.94
C GLN A 61 13.39 -2.47 21.42
N PHE A 62 13.92 -1.35 20.94
CA PHE A 62 14.25 -1.11 19.54
C PHE A 62 15.75 -0.86 19.41
N TYR A 63 16.34 -1.42 18.37
CA TYR A 63 17.75 -1.23 18.05
C TYR A 63 17.85 -0.55 16.69
N ILE A 64 18.56 0.58 16.66
CA ILE A 64 18.72 1.38 15.46
C ILE A 64 20.19 1.37 15.04
N GLY A 65 20.43 0.93 13.80
CA GLY A 65 21.72 1.02 13.13
C GLY A 65 21.81 2.33 12.36
N CYS A 66 22.73 3.19 12.78
CA CYS A 66 23.08 4.43 12.11
C CYS A 66 24.50 4.32 11.52
N GLN A 67 24.89 5.31 10.71
CA GLN A 67 26.29 5.47 10.34
C GLN A 67 27.14 5.66 11.61
N ASN A 68 28.18 4.84 11.78
CA ASN A 68 29.15 4.81 12.89
C ASN A 68 28.60 4.46 14.28
N ALA A 69 27.32 4.12 14.44
CA ALA A 69 26.77 3.77 15.74
C ALA A 69 25.56 2.82 15.67
N VAL A 70 25.42 1.98 16.68
CA VAL A 70 24.19 1.22 16.97
C VAL A 70 23.65 1.67 18.32
N VAL A 71 22.36 1.98 18.38
CA VAL A 71 21.72 2.59 19.54
C VAL A 71 20.54 1.73 20.00
N GLY A 72 20.51 1.40 21.28
CA GLY A 72 19.35 0.80 21.95
C GLY A 72 18.38 1.88 22.43
N ILE A 73 17.08 1.65 22.23
CA ILE A 73 16.01 2.60 22.51
C ILE A 73 14.84 1.86 23.17
N SER A 74 14.26 2.49 24.18
CA SER A 74 13.05 2.00 24.86
C SER A 74 11.76 2.35 24.10
N ILE A 75 10.63 1.73 24.47
CA ILE A 75 9.29 2.13 23.98
C ILE A 75 8.94 3.60 24.13
N TYR A 76 9.54 4.29 25.08
CA TYR A 76 9.30 5.71 25.33
C TYR A 76 10.18 6.61 24.46
N MET A 77 10.86 6.04 23.44
CA MET A 77 11.80 6.74 22.55
C MET A 77 13.01 7.34 23.29
N ASN A 78 13.38 6.78 24.45
CA ASN A 78 14.58 7.17 25.19
C ASN A 78 15.74 6.22 24.86
N LYS A 79 16.92 6.80 24.62
CA LYS A 79 18.18 6.06 24.43
C LYS A 79 18.57 5.32 25.71
N THR A 80 18.84 4.02 25.59
CA THR A 80 19.30 3.15 26.69
C THR A 80 20.81 2.98 26.67
N TRP A 81 21.37 2.61 25.52
CA TRP A 81 22.81 2.41 25.32
C TRP A 81 23.22 2.75 23.87
N GLU A 82 24.53 2.88 23.63
CA GLU A 82 25.10 3.08 22.30
C GLU A 82 26.44 2.34 22.19
N VAL A 83 26.66 1.72 21.04
CA VAL A 83 27.94 1.11 20.64
C VAL A 83 28.43 1.85 19.40
N LYS A 84 29.64 2.41 19.47
CA LYS A 84 30.27 3.13 18.36
C LYS A 84 30.96 2.14 17.43
N THR A 85 30.49 2.07 16.19
CA THR A 85 31.00 1.14 15.15
C THR A 85 31.99 1.80 14.18
N GLY A 86 32.23 3.11 14.34
CA GLY A 86 33.16 3.88 13.54
C GLY A 86 33.26 5.32 14.07
N PRO A 87 33.97 6.22 13.36
CA PRO A 87 34.78 5.95 12.18
C PRO A 87 36.06 5.15 12.51
N ILE A 88 36.57 4.38 11.55
CA ILE A 88 37.82 3.60 11.71
C ILE A 88 38.99 4.53 12.03
N GLY A 89 39.86 4.10 12.96
CA GLY A 89 41.02 4.90 13.39
C GLY A 89 40.69 5.97 14.44
N SER A 90 39.41 6.15 14.79
CA SER A 90 39.02 6.90 15.98
C SER A 90 39.24 6.06 17.24
N PRO A 91 39.84 6.62 18.31
CA PRO A 91 39.99 5.91 19.59
C PRO A 91 38.66 5.62 20.28
N ASP A 92 37.59 6.28 19.84
CA ASP A 92 36.23 6.12 20.35
C ASP A 92 35.48 4.93 19.71
N CYS A 93 36.08 4.22 18.74
CA CYS A 93 35.40 3.13 18.05
C CYS A 93 35.48 1.82 18.85
N ASP A 94 34.36 1.36 19.39
CA ASP A 94 34.26 0.15 20.21
C ASP A 94 34.53 -1.14 19.41
N THR A 95 34.24 -1.16 18.11
CA THR A 95 34.40 -2.35 17.26
C THR A 95 35.75 -2.43 16.53
N CYS A 96 36.36 -1.29 16.21
CA CYS A 96 37.42 -1.20 15.19
C CYS A 96 38.70 -1.95 15.57
N GLU A 97 39.09 -1.95 16.85
CA GLU A 97 40.34 -2.57 17.32
C GLU A 97 40.18 -4.05 17.71
N LEU A 98 38.95 -4.55 17.85
CA LEU A 98 38.68 -5.89 18.40
C LEU A 98 39.21 -7.03 17.53
N CYS A 99 39.05 -6.92 16.21
CA CYS A 99 39.42 -7.99 15.30
C CYS A 99 40.91 -8.00 14.91
N ASN A 100 41.69 -6.99 15.33
CA ASN A 100 43.10 -6.80 14.93
C ASN A 100 43.31 -6.88 13.40
N ILE A 101 42.49 -6.16 12.64
CA ILE A 101 42.57 -6.13 11.17
C ILE A 101 43.22 -4.83 10.75
N GLU A 102 44.19 -4.93 9.85
CA GLU A 102 44.83 -3.78 9.25
C GLU A 102 43.81 -3.02 8.38
N ALA A 103 43.60 -1.75 8.70
CA ALA A 103 42.77 -0.87 7.90
C ALA A 103 43.47 -0.57 6.57
N ASP A 104 42.76 -0.75 5.46
CA ASP A 104 43.26 -0.35 4.14
C ASP A 104 43.09 1.18 4.00
N PRO A 105 44.14 1.95 3.66
CA PRO A 105 44.03 3.41 3.51
C PRO A 105 43.04 3.86 2.43
N GLU A 106 42.72 2.99 1.46
CA GLU A 106 41.77 3.27 0.39
C GLU A 106 40.31 3.05 0.82
N ASP A 107 40.07 2.32 1.93
CA ASP A 107 38.73 2.00 2.38
C ASP A 107 38.04 3.20 3.05
N PRO A 108 36.70 3.33 2.92
CA PRO A 108 35.93 4.33 3.64
C PRO A 108 36.14 4.23 5.15
N VAL A 109 36.29 5.38 5.80
CA VAL A 109 36.49 5.45 7.25
C VAL A 109 35.15 5.32 8.01
N ASP A 110 34.07 5.78 7.39
CA ASP A 110 32.72 5.71 7.97
C ASP A 110 32.10 4.31 7.78
N THR A 111 31.64 3.72 8.89
CA THR A 111 30.97 2.43 8.95
C THR A 111 29.46 2.61 8.78
N ASP A 112 28.93 2.27 7.60
CA ASP A 112 27.50 2.14 7.38
C ASP A 112 27.01 0.78 7.89
N ASN A 113 25.99 0.76 8.73
CA ASN A 113 25.30 -0.46 9.13
C ASN A 113 24.57 -1.09 7.94
N LYS A 114 24.99 -2.29 7.53
CA LYS A 114 24.38 -3.04 6.42
C LYS A 114 23.45 -4.15 6.92
N VAL A 115 23.76 -4.74 8.08
CA VAL A 115 22.96 -5.79 8.70
C VAL A 115 22.80 -5.50 10.19
N LEU A 116 21.57 -5.64 10.69
CA LEU A 116 21.21 -5.53 12.09
C LEU A 116 20.09 -6.54 12.38
N LEU A 117 20.40 -7.63 13.08
CA LEU A 117 19.46 -8.74 13.27
C LEU A 117 19.57 -9.34 14.66
N LEU A 118 18.42 -9.71 15.22
CA LEU A 118 18.32 -10.48 16.46
C LEU A 118 18.41 -11.97 16.16
N ASP A 119 19.06 -12.73 17.05
CA ASP A 119 19.02 -14.19 16.98
C ASP A 119 17.58 -14.69 17.26
N PRO A 120 16.99 -15.53 16.40
CA PRO A 120 15.69 -16.12 16.65
C PRO A 120 15.63 -16.95 17.94
N ALA A 121 16.77 -17.50 18.38
CA ALA A 121 16.90 -18.19 19.66
C ALA A 121 17.12 -17.21 20.83
N GLY A 122 16.55 -15.99 20.76
CA GLY A 122 16.74 -14.88 21.70
C GLY A 122 16.61 -15.25 23.19
N ASN A 123 15.75 -16.21 23.51
CA ASN A 123 15.59 -16.75 24.87
C ASN A 123 16.86 -17.44 25.42
N PHE A 124 17.68 -18.01 24.54
CA PHE A 124 18.94 -18.69 24.90
C PHE A 124 20.16 -17.86 24.52
N LEU A 125 20.07 -17.13 23.41
CA LEU A 125 21.12 -16.31 22.84
C LEU A 125 20.54 -14.92 22.56
N PRO A 126 20.49 -14.01 23.56
CA PRO A 126 20.04 -12.63 23.38
C PRO A 126 21.10 -11.84 22.62
N TYR A 127 21.41 -12.26 21.40
CA TYR A 127 22.46 -11.70 20.57
C TYR A 127 21.86 -10.81 19.49
N LEU A 128 22.42 -9.60 19.38
CA LEU A 128 22.18 -8.70 18.26
C LEU A 128 23.42 -8.70 17.36
N TYR A 129 23.26 -9.21 16.15
CA TYR A 129 24.31 -9.23 15.13
C TYR A 129 24.35 -7.92 14.35
N ILE A 130 25.55 -7.38 14.18
CA ILE A 130 25.82 -6.07 13.60
C ILE A 130 26.91 -6.25 12.54
N CYS A 131 26.63 -5.91 11.27
CA CYS A 131 27.64 -5.94 10.22
C CYS A 131 27.71 -4.61 9.47
N GLY A 132 28.92 -4.08 9.31
CA GLY A 132 29.19 -2.79 8.67
C GLY A 132 29.57 -2.89 7.19
N SER A 133 29.73 -1.75 6.52
CA SER A 133 30.33 -1.65 5.18
C SER A 133 31.85 -1.75 5.18
N THR A 134 32.47 -1.46 6.32
CA THR A 134 33.92 -1.36 6.50
C THR A 134 34.51 -2.65 7.01
N GLN A 135 35.85 -2.72 7.11
CA GLN A 135 36.60 -3.90 7.59
C GLN A 135 36.10 -5.18 6.92
N TYR A 136 35.99 -5.16 5.59
CA TYR A 136 35.64 -6.36 4.83
C TYR A 136 34.24 -6.92 5.20
N GLY A 137 33.34 -6.10 5.74
CA GLY A 137 31.97 -6.51 6.08
C GLY A 137 31.90 -7.59 7.14
N ILE A 138 32.86 -7.57 8.06
CA ILE A 138 32.90 -8.47 9.21
C ILE A 138 31.78 -8.10 10.18
N CYS A 139 31.21 -9.12 10.80
CA CYS A 139 30.13 -8.97 11.75
C CYS A 139 30.65 -9.01 13.19
N TYR A 140 29.88 -8.35 14.04
CA TYR A 140 30.01 -8.35 15.48
C TYR A 140 28.69 -8.84 16.06
N PHE A 141 28.73 -9.36 17.28
CA PHE A 141 27.51 -9.54 18.06
C PHE A 141 27.64 -8.83 19.40
N ILE A 142 26.51 -8.40 19.94
CA ILE A 142 26.40 -7.89 21.30
C ILE A 142 25.38 -8.71 22.07
N ASP A 143 25.64 -8.94 23.35
CA ASP A 143 24.67 -9.50 24.27
C ASP A 143 23.78 -8.38 24.83
N ILE A 144 22.51 -8.36 24.43
CA ILE A 144 21.55 -7.31 24.79
C ILE A 144 20.95 -7.49 26.19
N SER A 145 21.24 -8.60 26.88
CA SER A 145 20.82 -8.80 28.28
C SER A 145 21.61 -7.93 29.26
N SER A 146 22.78 -7.42 28.83
CA SER A 146 23.62 -6.51 29.60
C SER A 146 23.11 -5.07 29.51
N GLU A 147 23.12 -4.35 30.64
CA GLU A 147 22.81 -2.90 30.68
C GLU A 147 23.77 -2.07 29.82
N MET A 148 25.03 -2.53 29.70
CA MET A 148 26.05 -1.94 28.83
C MET A 148 26.64 -3.03 27.93
N PRO A 149 26.03 -3.28 26.76
CA PRO A 149 26.48 -4.32 25.85
C PRO A 149 27.86 -3.99 25.28
N LYS A 150 28.74 -5.00 25.19
CA LYS A 150 30.05 -4.89 24.55
C LYS A 150 30.10 -5.72 23.28
N PRO A 151 30.65 -5.19 22.17
CA PRO A 151 30.77 -5.94 20.93
C PRO A 151 31.83 -7.03 21.03
N ASN A 152 31.51 -8.19 20.45
CA ASN A 152 32.44 -9.31 20.24
C ASN A 152 32.61 -9.52 18.74
N CYS A 153 33.85 -9.74 18.30
CA CYS A 153 34.20 -9.88 16.89
C CYS A 153 34.01 -11.32 16.38
N LEU A 154 33.28 -11.48 15.27
CA LEU A 154 33.12 -12.76 14.58
C LEU A 154 34.13 -12.91 13.44
N TYR A 155 35.42 -12.85 13.78
CA TYR A 155 36.50 -13.02 12.81
C TYR A 155 37.68 -13.81 13.38
N ARG A 156 38.11 -14.84 12.63
CA ARG A 156 39.27 -15.65 13.00
C ARG A 156 40.40 -15.53 11.99
N ASN A 157 41.47 -14.80 12.32
CA ASN A 157 42.62 -14.54 11.44
C ASN A 157 43.19 -15.81 10.78
N LYS A 158 43.29 -16.92 11.51
CA LYS A 158 43.86 -18.18 11.00
C LYS A 158 43.02 -18.86 9.90
N ARG A 159 41.72 -18.53 9.79
CA ARG A 159 40.78 -19.17 8.86
C ARG A 159 40.46 -18.31 7.65
N ASN A 160 40.75 -17.02 7.73
CA ASN A 160 40.46 -16.05 6.68
C ASN A 160 41.73 -15.69 5.92
N SER A 161 41.62 -15.64 4.61
CA SER A 161 42.67 -15.18 3.72
C SER A 161 42.10 -14.19 2.70
N PRO A 162 42.95 -13.42 2.00
CA PRO A 162 42.49 -12.52 0.95
C PRO A 162 41.71 -13.21 -0.18
N THR A 163 41.89 -14.51 -0.40
CA THR A 163 41.18 -15.28 -1.44
C THR A 163 39.98 -16.06 -0.91
N TYR A 164 39.88 -16.26 0.40
CA TYR A 164 38.82 -17.03 1.03
C TYR A 164 38.46 -16.46 2.40
N CYS A 165 37.27 -15.89 2.51
CA CYS A 165 36.79 -15.29 3.75
C CYS A 165 35.36 -15.75 4.07
N PRO A 166 35.18 -16.78 4.92
CA PRO A 166 33.86 -17.16 5.43
C PRO A 166 33.22 -16.11 6.34
N ASP A 167 34.05 -15.32 7.04
CA ASP A 167 33.59 -14.35 8.04
C ASP A 167 33.21 -12.98 7.43
N CYS A 168 33.50 -12.80 6.13
CA CYS A 168 33.18 -11.60 5.38
C CYS A 168 31.77 -11.69 4.82
N LEU A 169 30.81 -11.11 5.54
CA LEU A 169 29.39 -11.31 5.29
C LEU A 169 28.77 -10.11 4.56
N ALA A 170 28.96 -8.90 5.10
CA ALA A 170 28.31 -7.71 4.56
C ALA A 170 29.03 -7.15 3.32
N SER A 171 28.26 -6.75 2.32
CA SER A 171 28.72 -5.98 1.18
C SER A 171 28.37 -4.51 1.35
N PRO A 172 29.28 -3.57 1.03
CA PRO A 172 28.98 -2.14 1.07
C PRO A 172 27.84 -1.75 0.11
N LEU A 173 27.63 -2.53 -0.96
CA LEU A 173 26.61 -2.29 -1.97
C LEU A 173 25.19 -2.65 -1.50
N GLY A 174 25.04 -3.46 -0.46
CA GLY A 174 23.75 -3.93 0.04
C GLY A 174 23.79 -5.41 0.40
N THR A 175 23.16 -5.76 1.52
CA THR A 175 23.09 -7.14 2.00
C THR A 175 21.79 -7.37 2.76
N LYS A 176 21.13 -8.50 2.51
CA LYS A 176 19.95 -8.96 3.24
C LYS A 176 20.23 -10.33 3.81
N VAL A 177 19.86 -10.52 5.06
CA VAL A 177 20.14 -11.73 5.81
C VAL A 177 18.87 -12.17 6.52
N THR A 178 18.62 -13.47 6.50
CA THR A 178 17.56 -14.11 7.29
C THR A 178 18.20 -15.21 8.12
N ILE A 179 17.98 -15.17 9.43
CA ILE A 179 18.46 -16.19 10.36
C ILE A 179 17.33 -17.18 10.60
N VAL A 180 17.63 -18.48 10.48
CA VAL A 180 16.68 -19.57 10.72
C VAL A 180 17.28 -20.58 11.67
N GLU A 181 16.53 -21.00 12.67
CA GLU A 181 16.92 -22.11 13.53
C GLU A 181 16.65 -23.46 12.85
N HIS A 182 17.68 -24.28 12.69
CA HIS A 182 17.55 -25.65 12.18
C HIS A 182 18.43 -26.60 12.99
N ALA A 183 17.84 -27.70 13.48
CA ALA A 183 18.52 -28.75 14.24
C ALA A 183 19.37 -28.22 15.42
N ARG A 184 18.86 -27.23 16.18
CA ARG A 184 19.54 -26.53 17.29
C ARG A 184 20.77 -25.71 16.88
N THR A 185 20.83 -25.29 15.62
CA THR A 185 21.85 -24.37 15.12
C THR A 185 21.20 -23.23 14.33
N SER A 186 21.70 -22.01 14.51
CA SER A 186 21.27 -20.87 13.71
C SER A 186 21.96 -20.90 12.34
N LEU A 187 21.19 -20.80 11.26
CA LEU A 187 21.68 -20.73 9.89
C LEU A 187 21.39 -19.35 9.31
N PHE A 188 22.42 -18.74 8.75
CA PHE A 188 22.41 -17.41 8.16
C PHE A 188 22.32 -17.57 6.66
N PHE A 189 21.17 -17.20 6.11
CA PHE A 189 20.97 -17.13 4.66
C PHE A 189 21.26 -15.71 4.22
N VAL A 190 22.33 -15.52 3.46
CA VAL A 190 22.89 -14.21 3.11
C VAL A 190 22.75 -13.99 1.62
N ALA A 191 22.16 -12.85 1.26
CA ALA A 191 22.13 -12.33 -0.10
C ALA A 191 22.83 -10.97 -0.17
N ALA A 192 23.89 -10.87 -0.96
CA ALA A 192 24.72 -9.66 -1.04
C ALA A 192 24.93 -9.19 -2.49
N SER A 193 24.79 -7.88 -2.71
CA SER A 193 25.13 -7.27 -3.98
C SER A 193 26.66 -7.22 -4.13
N VAL A 194 27.18 -7.62 -5.28
CA VAL A 194 28.63 -7.76 -5.51
C VAL A 194 29.10 -6.98 -6.74
N SER A 195 30.37 -6.57 -6.71
CA SER A 195 31.13 -5.98 -7.81
C SER A 195 32.50 -6.68 -7.92
N ASP A 196 33.30 -6.33 -8.93
CA ASP A 196 34.67 -6.87 -9.02
C ASP A 196 35.53 -6.48 -7.82
N THR A 197 35.44 -5.23 -7.35
CA THR A 197 36.18 -4.77 -6.15
C THR A 197 35.84 -5.59 -4.90
N VAL A 198 34.55 -5.90 -4.70
CA VAL A 198 34.06 -6.65 -3.52
C VAL A 198 34.43 -8.14 -3.58
N THR A 199 34.70 -8.69 -4.77
CA THR A 199 34.96 -10.12 -4.99
C THR A 199 36.43 -10.48 -5.19
N GLN A 200 37.32 -9.51 -5.41
CA GLN A 200 38.75 -9.76 -5.64
C GLN A 200 39.52 -10.02 -4.33
N ARG A 201 39.26 -9.23 -3.27
CA ARG A 201 39.94 -9.34 -1.97
C ARG A 201 38.91 -9.55 -0.86
N TYR A 202 39.11 -10.60 -0.06
CA TYR A 202 38.18 -11.05 0.97
C TYR A 202 36.76 -11.23 0.40
N PRO A 203 36.53 -12.15 -0.55
CA PRO A 203 35.34 -12.13 -1.41
C PRO A 203 34.01 -12.29 -0.66
N ARG A 204 33.05 -11.38 -0.87
CA ARG A 204 31.62 -11.66 -0.58
C ARG A 204 30.96 -12.41 -1.73
N ARG A 205 29.97 -13.21 -1.40
CA ARG A 205 29.23 -14.07 -2.35
C ARG A 205 27.81 -13.55 -2.51
N SER A 206 27.23 -13.71 -3.70
CA SER A 206 25.87 -13.20 -3.96
C SER A 206 24.81 -13.91 -3.13
N LEU A 207 24.91 -15.24 -3.01
CA LEU A 207 24.06 -16.06 -2.14
C LEU A 207 24.94 -17.04 -1.38
N SER A 208 24.80 -17.09 -0.06
CA SER A 208 25.56 -18.02 0.78
C SER A 208 24.76 -18.45 2.01
N VAL A 209 25.09 -19.64 2.53
CA VAL A 209 24.54 -20.16 3.79
C VAL A 209 25.70 -20.34 4.77
N LEU A 210 25.62 -19.62 5.88
CA LEU A 210 26.64 -19.58 6.92
C LEU A 210 26.07 -20.13 8.23
N ARG A 211 26.93 -20.70 9.06
CA ARG A 211 26.61 -21.12 10.43
C ARG A 211 27.62 -20.47 11.38
N PRO A 212 27.19 -19.78 12.45
CA PRO A 212 28.11 -19.28 13.46
C PRO A 212 28.79 -20.44 14.18
N LEU A 213 30.04 -20.26 14.56
CA LEU A 213 30.79 -21.25 15.31
C LEU A 213 30.39 -21.22 16.79
N SER A 214 30.37 -22.39 17.44
CA SER A 214 30.12 -22.49 18.89
C SER A 214 31.21 -21.84 19.75
N THR A 215 32.35 -21.49 19.14
CA THR A 215 33.42 -20.70 19.75
C THR A 215 33.17 -19.20 19.70
N GLU A 216 32.09 -18.75 19.05
CA GLU A 216 31.68 -17.34 18.95
C GLU A 216 32.74 -16.42 18.33
N ASP A 217 33.61 -16.97 17.48
CA ASP A 217 34.77 -16.28 16.88
C ASP A 217 34.71 -16.24 15.33
N GLY A 218 33.57 -16.58 14.73
CA GLY A 218 33.40 -16.54 13.27
C GLY A 218 32.31 -17.47 12.75
N PHE A 219 32.38 -17.74 11.44
CA PHE A 219 31.40 -18.47 10.67
C PHE A 219 32.01 -19.69 9.96
N HIS A 220 31.12 -20.59 9.56
CA HIS A 220 31.39 -21.72 8.70
C HIS A 220 30.45 -21.67 7.49
N ILE A 221 31.01 -21.71 6.29
CA ILE A 221 30.24 -21.86 5.06
C ILE A 221 29.70 -23.29 5.02
N VAL A 222 28.37 -23.44 5.01
CA VAL A 222 27.71 -24.76 5.09
C VAL A 222 27.72 -25.46 3.74
N THR A 223 27.42 -24.73 2.66
CA THR A 223 27.28 -25.26 1.31
C THR A 223 28.03 -24.41 0.30
N ASN A 224 28.16 -24.91 -0.93
CA ASN A 224 28.64 -24.09 -2.04
C ASN A 224 27.75 -22.84 -2.18
N ASN A 225 28.30 -21.75 -2.71
CA ASN A 225 27.59 -20.48 -2.86
C ASN A 225 27.38 -20.13 -4.32
N LEU A 226 26.48 -19.18 -4.59
CA LEU A 226 26.28 -18.61 -5.92
C LEU A 226 26.83 -17.19 -5.93
N THR A 227 27.55 -16.84 -6.98
CA THR A 227 28.12 -15.49 -7.15
C THR A 227 28.06 -15.12 -8.62
N VAL A 228 27.77 -13.85 -8.90
CA VAL A 228 27.74 -13.34 -10.28
C VAL A 228 29.07 -13.64 -10.98
N LEU A 229 28.96 -14.14 -12.22
CA LEU A 229 30.11 -14.51 -13.04
C LEU A 229 31.05 -13.32 -13.26
N PRO A 230 32.39 -13.53 -13.29
CA PRO A 230 33.38 -12.45 -13.40
C PRO A 230 33.09 -11.38 -14.46
N GLY A 231 32.72 -11.79 -15.69
CA GLY A 231 32.44 -10.85 -16.79
C GLY A 231 31.16 -10.01 -16.64
N LEU A 232 30.35 -10.24 -15.60
CA LEU A 232 29.05 -9.58 -15.39
C LEU A 232 28.97 -8.78 -14.08
N ARG A 233 29.98 -8.85 -13.19
CA ARG A 233 29.87 -8.27 -11.84
C ARG A 233 29.67 -6.76 -11.82
N ASP A 234 30.28 -6.03 -12.75
CA ASP A 234 30.14 -4.57 -12.82
C ASP A 234 29.02 -4.10 -13.77
N SER A 235 28.63 -4.93 -14.75
CA SER A 235 27.57 -4.60 -15.71
C SER A 235 26.17 -5.01 -15.24
N TYR A 236 26.09 -6.05 -14.39
CA TYR A 236 24.86 -6.63 -13.88
C TYR A 236 24.85 -6.65 -12.34
N SER A 237 24.26 -5.61 -11.75
CA SER A 237 23.99 -5.54 -10.32
C SER A 237 22.64 -6.18 -9.96
N ILE A 238 22.60 -6.93 -8.87
CA ILE A 238 21.36 -7.44 -8.26
C ILE A 238 21.12 -6.64 -6.98
N ASP A 239 19.97 -5.98 -6.89
CA ASP A 239 19.56 -5.26 -5.69
C ASP A 239 18.62 -6.14 -4.85
N TYR A 240 19.02 -6.47 -3.62
CA TYR A 240 18.24 -7.30 -2.71
C TYR A 240 17.41 -6.42 -1.77
N ILE A 241 16.10 -6.36 -2.02
CA ILE A 241 15.20 -5.43 -1.34
C ILE A 241 14.72 -6.01 0.00
N TYR A 242 14.35 -7.29 0.03
CA TYR A 242 13.71 -7.90 1.18
C TYR A 242 14.05 -9.40 1.27
N SER A 243 14.12 -9.92 2.50
CA SER A 243 14.30 -11.33 2.78
C SER A 243 13.45 -11.74 3.97
N PHE A 244 12.94 -12.98 3.95
CA PHE A 244 12.13 -13.54 5.02
C PHE A 244 12.16 -15.06 4.94
N SER A 245 11.67 -15.74 5.98
CA SER A 245 11.58 -17.20 6.03
C SER A 245 10.15 -17.64 6.36
N THR A 246 9.75 -18.77 5.79
CA THR A 246 8.62 -19.56 6.26
C THR A 246 9.14 -20.80 6.99
N LYS A 247 8.27 -21.76 7.29
CA LYS A 247 8.67 -23.03 7.93
C LYS A 247 9.61 -23.87 7.06
N ASP A 248 9.42 -23.83 5.75
CA ASP A 248 10.08 -24.75 4.82
C ASP A 248 11.15 -24.09 3.95
N PHE A 249 11.03 -22.77 3.70
CA PHE A 249 11.87 -22.05 2.75
C PHE A 249 12.32 -20.69 3.27
N VAL A 250 13.48 -20.26 2.78
CA VAL A 250 13.94 -18.86 2.83
C VAL A 250 13.72 -18.21 1.48
N TYR A 251 13.25 -16.97 1.51
CA TYR A 251 12.95 -16.18 0.33
C TYR A 251 13.80 -14.92 0.26
N PHE A 252 14.25 -14.60 -0.94
CA PHE A 252 14.95 -13.36 -1.27
C PHE A 252 14.21 -12.66 -2.40
N ILE A 253 13.96 -11.37 -2.25
CA ILE A 253 13.34 -10.59 -3.30
C ILE A 253 14.34 -9.60 -3.84
N SER A 254 14.53 -9.64 -5.16
CA SER A 254 15.51 -8.82 -5.84
C SER A 254 14.89 -8.03 -6.98
N LEU A 255 15.51 -6.88 -7.26
CA LEU A 255 15.29 -6.08 -8.45
C LEU A 255 16.54 -6.18 -9.33
N GLN A 256 16.39 -6.73 -10.52
CA GLN A 256 17.50 -6.96 -11.44
C GLN A 256 17.06 -6.84 -12.89
N ARG A 257 18.02 -6.68 -13.81
CA ARG A 257 17.70 -6.60 -15.24
C ARG A 257 17.19 -7.93 -15.77
N GLU A 258 16.31 -7.86 -16.75
CA GLU A 258 15.77 -9.04 -17.43
C GLU A 258 16.86 -9.83 -18.14
N ASN A 259 17.67 -9.13 -18.95
CA ASN A 259 18.79 -9.70 -19.66
C ASN A 259 20.12 -9.19 -19.06
N PRO A 260 20.97 -10.07 -18.51
CA PRO A 260 22.23 -9.67 -17.89
C PRO A 260 23.27 -9.13 -18.87
N PHE A 261 23.17 -9.46 -20.16
CA PHE A 261 24.11 -9.03 -21.19
C PHE A 261 23.73 -7.68 -21.85
N LYS A 262 22.61 -7.08 -21.45
CA LYS A 262 22.11 -5.83 -22.03
C LYS A 262 21.87 -4.77 -20.94
N ASN A 263 22.76 -3.78 -20.88
CA ASN A 263 22.67 -2.69 -19.90
C ASN A 263 21.43 -1.79 -20.05
N ASN A 264 20.70 -1.85 -21.17
CA ASN A 264 19.43 -1.11 -21.36
C ASN A 264 18.19 -2.01 -21.23
N SER A 265 18.35 -3.26 -20.78
CA SER A 265 17.25 -4.17 -20.53
C SER A 265 16.33 -3.65 -19.41
N ALA A 266 15.04 -3.95 -19.52
CA ALA A 266 14.06 -3.61 -18.51
C ALA A 266 14.40 -4.28 -17.17
N PHE A 267 14.03 -3.62 -16.08
CA PHE A 267 14.09 -4.22 -14.76
C PHE A 267 12.90 -5.16 -14.54
N GLN A 268 13.11 -6.18 -13.74
CA GLN A 268 12.07 -7.09 -13.27
C GLN A 268 12.33 -7.47 -11.82
N THR A 269 11.25 -7.76 -11.11
CA THR A 269 11.29 -8.25 -9.74
C THR A 269 11.34 -9.77 -9.75
N ARG A 270 12.26 -10.36 -8.99
CA ARG A 270 12.38 -11.81 -8.84
C ARG A 270 12.27 -12.22 -7.39
N LEU A 271 11.68 -13.39 -7.16
CA LEU A 271 11.63 -14.07 -5.89
C LEU A 271 12.50 -15.32 -5.98
N GLY A 272 13.62 -15.30 -5.28
CA GLY A 272 14.47 -16.45 -5.01
C GLY A 272 13.94 -17.26 -3.84
N ARG A 273 13.99 -18.59 -3.94
CA ARG A 273 13.56 -19.55 -2.91
C ARG A 273 14.67 -20.58 -2.68
N LEU A 274 15.00 -20.85 -1.41
CA LEU A 274 15.90 -21.92 -1.00
C LEU A 274 15.26 -22.74 0.14
N PRO A 275 15.26 -24.08 0.10
CA PRO A 275 14.75 -24.91 1.19
C PRO A 275 15.62 -24.79 2.45
N ILE A 276 14.98 -24.84 3.63
CA ILE A 276 15.67 -24.83 4.92
C ILE A 276 16.25 -26.23 5.23
N LEU A 277 15.52 -27.29 4.91
CA LEU A 277 15.93 -28.67 5.18
C LEU A 277 17.14 -29.11 4.34
N ILE A 278 17.23 -28.63 3.10
CA ILE A 278 18.31 -28.93 2.15
C ILE A 278 18.91 -27.60 1.70
N THR A 279 19.98 -27.19 2.37
CA THR A 279 20.64 -25.88 2.20
C THR A 279 21.56 -25.79 0.98
N GLU A 280 21.46 -26.78 0.08
CA GLU A 280 22.31 -26.87 -1.10
C GLU A 280 21.86 -25.91 -2.21
N MET A 281 22.81 -25.20 -2.82
CA MET A 281 22.48 -24.17 -3.82
C MET A 281 21.88 -24.72 -5.11
N TRP A 282 22.08 -26.00 -5.42
CA TRP A 282 21.41 -26.61 -6.58
C TRP A 282 19.89 -26.67 -6.43
N MET A 283 19.35 -26.51 -5.21
CA MET A 283 17.91 -26.36 -4.94
C MET A 283 17.40 -24.92 -5.11
N TYR A 284 18.26 -23.95 -5.37
CA TYR A 284 17.86 -22.55 -5.53
C TYR A 284 16.95 -22.37 -6.76
N ARG A 285 15.82 -21.68 -6.56
CA ARG A 285 14.85 -21.39 -7.63
C ARG A 285 14.52 -19.91 -7.65
N GLU A 286 14.34 -19.34 -8.83
CA GLU A 286 13.81 -17.98 -9.00
C GLU A 286 12.50 -18.00 -9.79
N ILE A 287 11.57 -17.11 -9.43
CA ILE A 287 10.37 -16.82 -10.21
C ILE A 287 10.20 -15.32 -10.38
N ILE A 288 9.75 -14.90 -11.55
CA ILE A 288 9.50 -13.48 -11.84
C ILE A 288 8.13 -13.09 -11.25
N LEU A 289 8.10 -12.03 -10.45
CA LEU A 289 6.87 -11.47 -9.89
C LEU A 289 6.45 -10.23 -10.68
N GLU A 290 5.19 -10.18 -11.09
CA GLU A 290 4.65 -9.03 -11.81
C GLU A 290 3.37 -8.50 -11.16
N CYS A 291 3.31 -7.20 -10.95
CA CYS A 291 2.10 -6.52 -10.53
C CYS A 291 1.49 -5.79 -11.73
N ARG A 292 0.24 -6.09 -12.08
CA ARG A 292 -0.40 -5.57 -13.30
C ARG A 292 -1.70 -4.84 -12.99
N TYR A 293 -2.00 -3.82 -13.79
CA TYR A 293 -3.29 -3.16 -13.80
C TYR A 293 -4.01 -3.41 -15.13
N ASN A 294 -5.15 -4.11 -15.07
CA ASN A 294 -5.98 -4.44 -16.23
C ASN A 294 -7.34 -3.74 -16.11
N PRO A 295 -7.63 -2.71 -16.92
CA PRO A 295 -8.92 -2.03 -16.86
C PRO A 295 -10.04 -2.94 -17.38
N LYS A 296 -11.10 -3.12 -16.57
CA LYS A 296 -12.30 -3.88 -16.99
C LYS A 296 -12.98 -3.17 -18.18
N ARG A 297 -13.04 -3.83 -19.35
CA ARG A 297 -13.69 -3.30 -20.56
C ARG A 297 -15.21 -3.11 -20.36
N ARG A 298 -15.66 -1.86 -20.22
CA ARG A 298 -16.83 -1.23 -20.89
C ARG A 298 -17.31 -0.01 -20.11
N ARG A 299 -16.89 1.18 -20.55
CA ARG A 299 -17.78 2.32 -20.73
C ARG A 299 -17.14 3.24 -21.77
N ARG A 300 -17.82 3.38 -22.91
CA ARG A 300 -17.43 4.30 -23.98
C ARG A 300 -17.27 5.68 -23.35
N ARG A 301 -16.15 6.34 -23.65
CA ARG A 301 -15.86 7.76 -23.41
C ARG A 301 -15.41 8.15 -21.99
N SER A 302 -14.26 7.64 -21.52
CA SER A 302 -13.38 8.39 -20.61
C SER A 302 -12.01 7.72 -20.51
N GLU A 303 -10.96 8.40 -20.97
CA GLU A 303 -9.51 8.10 -20.89
C GLU A 303 -9.03 6.72 -21.39
N ASN A 304 -7.98 6.74 -22.23
CA ASN A 304 -7.22 5.57 -22.66
C ASN A 304 -6.48 4.92 -21.46
N LYS A 305 -7.20 4.26 -20.54
CA LYS A 305 -6.56 3.44 -19.51
C LYS A 305 -5.90 2.25 -20.21
N ARG A 306 -4.57 2.26 -20.28
CA ARG A 306 -3.74 1.19 -20.84
C ARG A 306 -3.40 0.17 -19.76
N GLU A 307 -3.21 -1.08 -20.17
CA GLU A 307 -2.59 -2.10 -19.32
C GLU A 307 -1.21 -1.58 -18.87
N THR A 308 -0.96 -1.64 -17.56
CA THR A 308 0.28 -1.16 -16.96
C THR A 308 0.91 -2.28 -16.15
N VAL A 309 2.18 -2.56 -16.40
CA VAL A 309 2.98 -3.53 -15.65
C VAL A 309 3.93 -2.75 -14.74
N TYR A 310 3.78 -2.95 -13.44
CA TYR A 310 4.69 -2.40 -12.43
C TYR A 310 5.80 -3.43 -12.21
N ASN A 311 6.94 -3.17 -12.83
CA ASN A 311 8.04 -4.12 -12.96
C ASN A 311 9.05 -4.06 -11.80
N GLY A 312 9.09 -2.96 -11.03
CA GLY A 312 10.04 -2.78 -9.95
C GLY A 312 9.40 -2.68 -8.58
N LEU A 313 9.65 -3.67 -7.74
CA LEU A 313 9.34 -3.62 -6.31
C LEU A 313 10.10 -2.49 -5.62
N GLN A 314 9.43 -1.78 -4.71
CA GLN A 314 10.03 -0.74 -3.87
C GLN A 314 10.19 -1.22 -2.43
N ALA A 315 9.16 -1.89 -1.91
CA ALA A 315 9.17 -2.49 -0.59
C ALA A 315 8.24 -3.71 -0.57
N ALA A 316 8.52 -4.62 0.36
CA ALA A 316 7.68 -5.79 0.58
C ALA A 316 7.56 -6.09 2.08
N HIS A 317 6.48 -6.78 2.42
CA HIS A 317 6.19 -7.25 3.75
C HIS A 317 5.61 -8.66 3.69
N PHE A 318 6.19 -9.57 4.45
CA PHE A 318 5.65 -10.90 4.67
C PHE A 318 4.68 -10.87 5.85
N GLY A 319 3.45 -11.38 5.67
CA GLY A 319 2.48 -11.43 6.75
C GLY A 319 1.28 -12.31 6.44
N GLN A 320 0.43 -12.50 7.45
CA GLN A 320 -0.78 -13.30 7.33
C GLN A 320 -1.97 -12.47 6.86
N VAL A 321 -2.90 -13.14 6.18
CA VAL A 321 -4.10 -12.52 5.63
C VAL A 321 -5.30 -12.62 6.59
N GLY A 322 -6.06 -11.53 6.69
CA GLY A 322 -7.32 -11.49 7.41
C GLY A 322 -8.45 -12.08 6.56
N LYS A 323 -9.52 -12.53 7.22
CA LYS A 323 -10.66 -13.22 6.59
C LYS A 323 -11.21 -12.56 5.32
N ASP A 324 -11.35 -11.24 5.33
CA ASP A 324 -12.01 -10.52 4.24
C ASP A 324 -11.18 -10.54 2.95
N LEU A 325 -9.87 -10.26 3.06
CA LEU A 325 -8.95 -10.34 1.94
C LEU A 325 -8.71 -11.80 1.51
N ALA A 326 -8.73 -12.75 2.45
CA ALA A 326 -8.57 -14.17 2.16
C ALA A 326 -9.64 -14.67 1.19
N ASN A 327 -10.91 -14.31 1.45
CA ASN A 327 -12.02 -14.60 0.55
C ASN A 327 -11.83 -13.98 -0.84
N GLY A 328 -11.32 -12.74 -0.90
CA GLY A 328 -11.04 -12.04 -2.16
C GLY A 328 -9.91 -12.66 -2.99
N LEU A 329 -8.94 -13.29 -2.34
CA LEU A 329 -7.80 -13.97 -2.99
C LEU A 329 -8.03 -15.47 -3.21
N SER A 330 -9.18 -15.99 -2.75
CA SER A 330 -9.54 -17.42 -2.74
C SER A 330 -8.46 -18.24 -2.03
N VAL A 331 -8.16 -17.86 -0.80
CA VAL A 331 -7.17 -18.44 0.13
C VAL A 331 -7.80 -18.55 1.51
N THR A 332 -7.19 -19.31 2.40
CA THR A 332 -7.70 -19.46 3.77
C THR A 332 -7.30 -18.27 4.66
N GLU A 333 -8.09 -17.99 5.69
CA GLU A 333 -7.72 -17.02 6.72
C GLU A 333 -6.42 -17.48 7.43
N GLY A 334 -5.53 -16.53 7.71
CA GLY A 334 -4.22 -16.81 8.31
C GLY A 334 -3.19 -17.39 7.33
N GLU A 335 -3.51 -17.50 6.03
CA GLU A 335 -2.53 -17.94 5.03
C GLU A 335 -1.39 -16.93 4.85
N ASP A 336 -0.20 -17.45 4.60
CA ASP A 336 1.03 -16.70 4.40
C ASP A 336 1.03 -15.98 3.03
N ILE A 337 1.09 -14.65 3.07
CA ILE A 337 1.07 -13.79 1.89
C ILE A 337 2.29 -12.87 1.87
N LEU A 338 2.89 -12.77 0.68
CA LEU A 338 3.85 -11.73 0.38
C LEU A 338 3.11 -10.51 -0.20
N TYR A 339 3.15 -9.39 0.52
CA TYR A 339 2.65 -8.11 0.05
C TYR A 339 3.81 -7.31 -0.54
N GLY A 340 3.66 -6.90 -1.80
CA GLY A 340 4.68 -6.12 -2.48
C GLY A 340 4.10 -4.82 -3.04
N VAL A 341 4.82 -3.73 -2.82
CA VAL A 341 4.51 -2.44 -3.42
C VAL A 341 5.44 -2.17 -4.58
N PHE A 342 4.86 -1.96 -5.76
CA PHE A 342 5.56 -1.85 -7.02
C PHE A 342 5.42 -0.46 -7.61
N ALA A 343 6.41 -0.06 -8.40
CA ALA A 343 6.40 1.12 -9.25
C ALA A 343 6.88 0.74 -10.66
N VAL A 344 6.61 1.62 -11.63
CA VAL A 344 7.20 1.48 -12.96
C VAL A 344 8.63 2.00 -12.90
N VAL A 345 9.60 1.12 -13.15
CA VAL A 345 11.04 1.44 -13.13
C VAL A 345 11.55 1.54 -14.55
N ASN A 346 12.17 2.67 -14.88
CA ASN A 346 12.75 2.90 -16.21
C ASN A 346 14.04 2.08 -16.42
N ALA A 347 14.57 2.04 -17.64
CA ALA A 347 15.80 1.29 -17.95
C ALA A 347 17.06 1.79 -17.20
N LYS A 348 16.99 2.98 -16.60
CA LYS A 348 18.05 3.56 -15.75
C LYS A 348 17.91 3.20 -14.27
N GLY A 349 16.87 2.45 -13.88
CA GLY A 349 16.64 2.05 -12.48
C GLY A 349 15.88 3.08 -11.65
N GLN A 350 15.29 4.12 -12.26
CA GLN A 350 14.56 5.16 -11.52
C GLN A 350 13.05 4.82 -11.46
N PRO A 351 12.45 4.78 -10.26
CA PRO A 351 11.02 4.53 -10.09
C PRO A 351 10.18 5.76 -10.43
N GLN A 352 9.04 5.55 -11.09
CA GLN A 352 8.05 6.59 -11.36
C GLN A 352 7.08 6.74 -10.18
N LYS A 353 6.51 7.94 -10.02
CA LYS A 353 5.50 8.27 -8.99
C LYS A 353 4.12 7.70 -9.32
N ASN A 354 4.03 6.40 -9.56
CA ASN A 354 2.78 5.66 -9.68
C ASN A 354 3.01 4.30 -9.06
N SER A 355 2.32 4.04 -7.94
CA SER A 355 2.51 2.82 -7.17
C SER A 355 1.31 1.88 -7.24
N ALA A 356 1.57 0.59 -7.08
CA ALA A 356 0.59 -0.47 -7.03
C ALA A 356 0.89 -1.42 -5.88
N LEU A 357 -0.15 -2.04 -5.32
CA LEU A 357 -0.01 -3.05 -4.27
C LEU A 357 -0.50 -4.39 -4.81
N CYS A 358 0.35 -5.40 -4.76
CA CYS A 358 -0.02 -6.76 -5.12
C CYS A 358 0.23 -7.73 -3.94
N ALA A 359 -0.70 -8.68 -3.79
CA ALA A 359 -0.63 -9.74 -2.78
C ALA A 359 -0.37 -11.09 -3.46
N PHE A 360 0.67 -11.78 -3.03
CA PHE A 360 1.15 -13.05 -3.58
C PHE A 360 1.04 -14.15 -2.51
N PRO A 361 0.01 -15.00 -2.56
CA PRO A 361 -0.10 -16.15 -1.66
C PRO A 361 1.05 -17.13 -1.91
N LEU A 362 1.82 -17.43 -0.87
CA LEU A 362 3.05 -18.22 -1.03
C LEU A 362 2.79 -19.67 -1.43
N THR A 363 1.65 -20.24 -1.00
CA THR A 363 1.21 -21.58 -1.43
C THR A 363 1.12 -21.68 -2.96
N LYS A 364 0.45 -20.71 -3.59
CA LYS A 364 0.26 -20.65 -5.05
C LYS A 364 1.55 -20.30 -5.78
N VAL A 365 2.42 -19.50 -5.17
CA VAL A 365 3.75 -19.20 -5.73
C VAL A 365 4.65 -20.42 -5.70
N ASN A 366 4.67 -21.17 -4.59
CA ASN A 366 5.45 -22.40 -4.46
C ASN A 366 5.00 -23.44 -5.49
N ASN A 367 3.69 -23.66 -5.62
CA ASN A 367 3.16 -24.56 -6.66
C ASN A 367 3.58 -24.11 -8.06
N ALA A 368 3.55 -22.80 -8.36
CA ALA A 368 4.00 -22.29 -9.66
C ALA A 368 5.51 -22.48 -9.89
N ILE A 369 6.33 -22.46 -8.84
CA ILE A 369 7.76 -22.78 -8.93
C ILE A 369 7.93 -24.26 -9.24
N ASP A 370 7.22 -25.13 -8.53
CA ASP A 370 7.35 -26.58 -8.68
C ASP A 370 6.86 -27.03 -10.07
N ASP A 371 5.71 -26.52 -10.52
CA ASP A 371 5.20 -26.70 -11.89
C ASP A 371 6.19 -26.18 -12.94
N GLY A 372 6.85 -25.06 -12.65
CA GLY A 372 7.85 -24.45 -13.54
C GLY A 372 9.12 -25.29 -13.68
N VAL A 373 9.59 -25.89 -12.59
CA VAL A 373 10.72 -26.83 -12.59
C VAL A 373 10.34 -28.12 -13.30
N GLU A 374 9.16 -28.65 -13.04
CA GLU A 374 8.66 -29.85 -13.69
C GLU A 374 8.52 -29.63 -15.21
N ALA A 375 7.97 -28.49 -15.64
CA ALA A 375 7.90 -28.11 -17.05
C ALA A 375 9.30 -27.92 -17.68
N CYS A 376 10.30 -27.49 -16.91
CA CYS A 376 11.67 -27.37 -17.37
C CYS A 376 12.36 -28.74 -17.56
N CYS A 377 11.98 -29.76 -16.79
CA CYS A 377 12.61 -31.09 -16.83
C CYS A 377 11.82 -32.11 -17.66
N LYS A 378 10.54 -31.87 -17.97
CA LYS A 378 9.76 -32.72 -18.87
C LYS A 378 10.24 -32.59 -20.31
N SER A 379 10.36 -33.72 -21.01
CA SER A 379 10.64 -33.74 -22.46
C SER A 379 9.50 -33.06 -23.23
N GLY A 380 9.80 -31.92 -23.85
CA GLY A 380 8.85 -31.13 -24.62
C GLY A 380 9.44 -30.65 -25.94
N THR A 381 8.58 -30.21 -26.86
CA THR A 381 8.98 -29.63 -28.14
C THR A 381 9.48 -28.18 -28.02
N GLU A 382 9.21 -27.51 -26.89
CA GLU A 382 9.59 -26.12 -26.65
C GLU A 382 10.96 -26.02 -25.97
N GLN A 383 11.86 -25.22 -26.54
CA GLN A 383 13.19 -25.00 -26.02
C GLN A 383 13.16 -23.96 -24.89
N LEU A 384 12.87 -24.42 -23.67
CA LEU A 384 12.96 -23.58 -22.47
C LEU A 384 14.43 -23.38 -22.06
N SER A 385 14.79 -22.14 -21.72
CA SER A 385 16.08 -21.84 -21.10
C SER A 385 15.99 -22.06 -19.60
N ARG A 386 17.00 -22.70 -18.99
CA ARG A 386 17.11 -22.84 -17.53
C ARG A 386 17.22 -21.48 -16.81
N GLY A 387 17.70 -20.47 -17.54
CA GLY A 387 17.94 -19.13 -17.02
C GLY A 387 19.08 -19.07 -16.00
N LEU A 388 19.08 -18.02 -15.18
CA LEU A 388 20.17 -17.70 -14.23
C LEU A 388 21.56 -17.59 -14.87
N CYS A 389 21.60 -17.16 -16.14
CA CYS A 389 22.80 -16.93 -16.94
C CYS A 389 23.92 -16.06 -16.31
N HIS A 390 23.59 -15.34 -15.24
CA HIS A 390 24.54 -14.53 -14.49
C HIS A 390 25.23 -15.32 -13.35
N PHE A 391 24.70 -16.47 -12.94
CA PHE A 391 25.28 -17.37 -11.95
C PHE A 391 25.87 -18.65 -12.57
N GLN A 392 25.33 -19.07 -13.71
CA GLN A 392 25.74 -20.31 -14.39
C GLN A 392 25.78 -20.12 -15.91
N PRO A 393 26.51 -20.97 -16.66
CA PRO A 393 26.46 -20.97 -18.11
C PRO A 393 25.02 -21.07 -18.63
N CYS A 394 24.68 -20.26 -19.65
CA CYS A 394 23.39 -20.33 -20.32
C CYS A 394 23.28 -21.62 -21.14
N GLU A 395 22.86 -22.72 -20.52
CA GLU A 395 22.57 -23.95 -21.23
C GLU A 395 21.13 -23.92 -21.78
N ASN A 396 20.99 -24.14 -23.09
CA ASN A 396 19.69 -24.47 -23.69
C ASN A 396 19.47 -25.98 -23.57
N PHE A 397 18.25 -26.39 -23.22
CA PHE A 397 17.90 -27.75 -22.76
C PHE A 397 18.19 -28.93 -23.74
N VAL A 398 18.50 -28.69 -25.01
CA VAL A 398 18.55 -29.74 -26.06
C VAL A 398 19.75 -30.71 -25.94
N LEU A 399 20.68 -30.54 -24.99
CA LEU A 399 21.91 -31.36 -24.92
C LEU A 399 21.94 -32.45 -23.83
N LEU A 400 20.88 -32.64 -23.02
CA LEU A 400 20.90 -33.59 -21.88
C LEU A 400 19.77 -34.64 -21.88
N SER A 401 18.90 -34.67 -22.89
CA SER A 401 17.70 -35.54 -22.89
C SER A 401 17.84 -36.77 -23.81
N GLN A 402 19.03 -37.37 -23.91
CA GLN A 402 19.20 -38.63 -24.65
C GLN A 402 19.28 -39.88 -23.75
N ASN A 403 19.41 -39.72 -22.42
CA ASN A 403 19.49 -40.85 -21.48
C ASN A 403 18.49 -40.70 -20.31
N SER A 404 17.73 -41.77 -20.03
CA SER A 404 16.71 -41.81 -18.97
C SER A 404 17.25 -41.62 -17.54
N ASP A 405 18.54 -41.87 -17.32
CA ASP A 405 19.22 -41.69 -16.03
C ASP A 405 19.61 -40.22 -15.75
N GLU A 406 19.43 -39.29 -16.70
CA GLU A 406 19.74 -37.86 -16.54
C GLU A 406 18.55 -37.00 -16.10
N ASN A 407 17.34 -37.58 -15.99
CA ASN A 407 16.15 -36.82 -15.59
C ASN A 407 16.20 -36.38 -14.11
N ASP A 408 16.71 -37.23 -13.22
CA ASP A 408 16.89 -36.88 -11.80
C ASP A 408 17.92 -35.74 -11.64
N ARG A 409 18.97 -35.75 -12.45
CA ARG A 409 20.01 -34.71 -12.48
C ARG A 409 19.53 -33.37 -13.02
N CYS A 410 18.39 -33.31 -13.73
CA CYS A 410 17.83 -32.05 -14.23
C CYS A 410 17.43 -31.12 -13.09
N THR A 411 16.90 -31.69 -12.00
CA THR A 411 16.47 -30.95 -10.81
C THR A 411 17.64 -30.50 -9.93
N GLU A 412 18.82 -31.11 -10.10
CA GLU A 412 20.06 -30.81 -9.38
C GLU A 412 20.81 -29.59 -9.95
N LYS A 413 20.09 -28.57 -10.43
CA LYS A 413 20.67 -27.30 -10.86
C LYS A 413 19.78 -26.11 -10.52
N PRO A 414 20.37 -24.94 -10.19
CA PRO A 414 19.61 -23.70 -10.00
C PRO A 414 18.79 -23.36 -11.25
N THR A 415 17.54 -22.94 -11.07
CA THR A 415 16.60 -22.76 -12.19
C THR A 415 15.74 -21.50 -12.04
N LEU A 416 15.58 -20.74 -13.11
CA LEU A 416 14.62 -19.65 -13.24
C LEU A 416 13.36 -20.17 -13.92
N VAL A 417 12.20 -19.99 -13.28
CA VAL A 417 10.90 -20.33 -13.84
C VAL A 417 10.60 -19.40 -15.03
N SER A 418 10.34 -19.98 -16.19
CA SER A 418 10.14 -19.25 -17.45
C SER A 418 8.86 -18.40 -17.45
N LYS A 419 7.79 -18.90 -16.81
CA LYS A 419 6.49 -18.23 -16.75
C LYS A 419 6.43 -17.27 -15.55
N PRO A 420 6.23 -15.95 -15.75
CA PRO A 420 6.09 -15.02 -14.64
C PRO A 420 4.78 -15.25 -13.87
N TYR A 421 4.84 -15.06 -12.56
CA TYR A 421 3.68 -15.11 -11.67
C TYR A 421 3.13 -13.70 -11.46
N HIS A 422 1.99 -13.41 -12.08
CA HIS A 422 1.40 -12.07 -12.04
C HIS A 422 0.19 -11.98 -11.10
N ARG A 423 0.03 -10.81 -10.47
CA ARG A 423 -1.13 -10.44 -9.67
C ARG A 423 -1.66 -9.07 -10.08
N LEU A 424 -2.90 -8.78 -9.69
CA LEU A 424 -3.56 -7.53 -10.01
C LEU A 424 -3.41 -6.52 -8.87
N ASP A 425 -3.22 -5.25 -9.23
CA ASP A 425 -3.14 -4.14 -8.29
C ASP A 425 -4.44 -4.03 -7.46
N LEU A 426 -4.31 -4.16 -6.14
CA LEU A 426 -5.39 -4.04 -5.17
C LEU A 426 -5.98 -2.63 -5.12
N PHE A 427 -5.20 -1.60 -5.45
CA PHE A 427 -5.67 -0.22 -5.52
C PHE A 427 -6.32 0.15 -6.84
N ASN A 428 -6.38 -0.76 -7.82
CA ASN A 428 -6.99 -0.53 -9.13
C ASN A 428 -6.53 0.78 -9.82
N ASN A 429 -5.24 1.12 -9.72
CA ASN A 429 -4.61 2.32 -10.27
C ASN A 429 -5.16 3.64 -9.71
N ASN A 430 -5.55 3.63 -8.42
CA ASN A 430 -5.96 4.84 -7.69
C ASN A 430 -4.78 5.60 -7.05
N MET A 431 -3.63 4.95 -6.86
CA MET A 431 -2.44 5.54 -6.24
C MET A 431 -1.54 6.21 -7.30
N ARG A 432 -2.09 7.25 -7.93
CA ARG A 432 -1.39 8.06 -8.96
C ARG A 432 -0.63 9.21 -8.32
N ASP A 433 0.49 9.59 -8.93
CA ASP A 433 1.38 10.67 -8.47
C ASP A 433 1.96 10.45 -7.06
N ILE A 434 1.90 9.21 -6.55
CA ILE A 434 2.42 8.78 -5.25
C ILE A 434 3.45 7.67 -5.50
N LEU A 435 4.61 7.79 -4.87
CA LEU A 435 5.62 6.73 -4.80
C LEU A 435 5.66 6.20 -3.37
N PHE A 436 5.22 4.95 -3.19
CA PHE A 436 5.40 4.24 -1.93
C PHE A 436 6.83 3.72 -1.80
N THR A 437 7.39 3.88 -0.61
CA THR A 437 8.77 3.51 -0.27
C THR A 437 8.84 2.48 0.85
N SER A 438 7.75 2.27 1.59
CA SER A 438 7.66 1.24 2.63
C SER A 438 6.25 0.66 2.72
N VAL A 439 6.15 -0.57 3.23
CA VAL A 439 4.89 -1.25 3.50
C VAL A 439 5.02 -2.10 4.76
N LEU A 440 4.01 -2.04 5.61
CA LEU A 440 3.79 -2.94 6.74
C LEU A 440 2.34 -3.40 6.64
N VAL A 441 2.07 -4.69 6.81
CA VAL A 441 0.71 -5.22 6.74
C VAL A 441 0.39 -5.94 8.04
N THR A 442 -0.72 -5.54 8.66
CA THR A 442 -1.21 -6.11 9.92
C THR A 442 -2.64 -6.59 9.76
N THR A 443 -3.02 -7.60 10.53
CA THR A 443 -4.41 -8.02 10.67
C THR A 443 -5.03 -7.34 11.90
N ILE A 444 -6.17 -6.70 11.72
CA ILE A 444 -6.96 -6.10 12.80
C ILE A 444 -8.36 -6.70 12.70
N GLU A 445 -8.71 -7.56 13.66
CA GLU A 445 -9.94 -8.37 13.62
C GLU A 445 -10.02 -9.21 12.32
N SER A 446 -11.04 -9.00 11.48
CA SER A 446 -11.20 -9.68 10.17
C SER A 446 -10.48 -8.98 9.02
N HIS A 447 -9.98 -7.76 9.25
CA HIS A 447 -9.47 -6.88 8.21
C HIS A 447 -7.96 -6.98 8.08
N THR A 448 -7.48 -6.84 6.84
CA THR A 448 -6.07 -6.62 6.56
C THR A 448 -5.84 -5.14 6.32
N VAL A 449 -4.95 -4.53 7.10
CA VAL A 449 -4.61 -3.10 7.04
C VAL A 449 -3.16 -2.97 6.59
N GLY A 450 -2.97 -2.21 5.52
CA GLY A 450 -1.65 -1.82 5.03
C GLY A 450 -1.29 -0.43 5.51
N HIS A 451 -0.09 -0.30 6.07
CA HIS A 451 0.56 0.93 6.48
C HIS A 451 1.66 1.23 5.46
N PHE A 452 1.52 2.34 4.74
CA PHE A 452 2.40 2.69 3.63
C PHE A 452 3.15 3.98 3.92
N GLY A 453 4.47 3.96 3.72
CA GLY A 453 5.29 5.17 3.68
C GLY A 453 5.45 5.66 2.24
N THR A 454 5.50 6.97 2.08
CA THR A 454 5.62 7.65 0.78
C THR A 454 6.95 8.40 0.66
N SER A 455 7.38 8.66 -0.58
CA SER A 455 8.60 9.42 -0.86
C SER A 455 8.58 10.88 -0.38
N ASP A 456 7.40 11.44 -0.13
CA ASP A 456 7.17 12.78 0.42
C ASP A 456 7.03 12.79 1.96
N GLY A 457 7.28 11.66 2.63
CA GLY A 457 7.34 11.58 4.09
C GLY A 457 5.98 11.43 4.78
N ARG A 458 4.95 10.99 4.05
CA ARG A 458 3.60 10.72 4.60
C ARG A 458 3.40 9.24 4.88
N ILE A 459 2.62 8.96 5.93
CA ILE A 459 2.15 7.62 6.29
C ILE A 459 0.67 7.52 5.91
N ILE A 460 0.30 6.48 5.15
CA ILE A 460 -1.07 6.23 4.72
C ILE A 460 -1.49 4.85 5.23
N GLN A 461 -2.57 4.79 6.01
CA GLN A 461 -3.17 3.53 6.44
C GLN A 461 -4.41 3.25 5.59
N VAL A 462 -4.44 2.08 4.95
CA VAL A 462 -5.57 1.68 4.09
C VAL A 462 -5.91 0.23 4.33
N THR A 463 -7.19 -0.07 4.52
CA THR A 463 -7.67 -1.45 4.51
C THR A 463 -7.46 -2.03 3.11
N THR A 464 -6.67 -3.11 3.00
CA THR A 464 -6.26 -3.70 1.72
C THR A 464 -7.37 -4.49 1.03
N TRP A 465 -8.53 -4.62 1.68
CA TRP A 465 -9.75 -5.14 1.09
C TRP A 465 -10.69 -3.99 0.74
N VAL A 466 -10.97 -3.84 -0.56
CA VAL A 466 -12.22 -3.22 -0.99
C VAL A 466 -13.25 -4.34 -0.98
N PRO A 467 -14.31 -4.24 -0.16
CA PRO A 467 -15.25 -5.34 -0.06
C PRO A 467 -15.81 -5.78 -1.41
N THR A 468 -15.98 -7.08 -1.63
CA THR A 468 -16.85 -7.56 -2.72
C THR A 468 -18.29 -7.07 -2.52
N THR A 469 -18.63 -6.69 -1.28
CA THR A 469 -19.84 -5.99 -0.86
C THR A 469 -19.71 -4.46 -0.86
N GLY A 470 -18.63 -3.88 -1.41
CA GLY A 470 -18.30 -2.45 -1.34
C GLY A 470 -17.97 -1.93 0.07
N PRO A 471 -17.43 -0.71 0.24
CA PRO A 471 -16.88 -0.15 1.50
C PRO A 471 -17.86 -0.01 2.70
N GLY A 472 -18.91 -0.81 2.77
CA GLY A 472 -20.03 -0.70 3.66
C GLY A 472 -21.00 0.38 3.18
N CYS A 473 -22.04 0.59 3.97
CA CYS A 473 -23.05 1.61 3.69
C CYS A 473 -22.64 3.00 4.23
N LYS A 474 -21.72 3.04 5.20
CA LYS A 474 -21.24 4.26 5.87
C LYS A 474 -20.67 5.36 4.96
N PRO A 475 -19.97 5.07 3.85
CA PRO A 475 -19.47 6.12 2.94
C PRO A 475 -20.58 6.93 2.26
N PHE A 476 -21.79 6.36 2.17
CA PHE A 476 -22.95 7.02 1.58
C PHE A 476 -23.64 7.91 2.61
N LYS A 477 -23.17 9.17 2.70
CA LYS A 477 -23.66 10.14 3.69
C LYS A 477 -25.05 10.71 3.38
N THR A 478 -25.62 10.44 2.20
CA THR A 478 -26.95 10.94 1.79
C THR A 478 -27.87 9.80 1.38
N CYS A 479 -29.18 9.94 1.60
CA CYS A 479 -30.17 8.92 1.29
C CYS A 479 -30.06 8.38 -0.15
N PRO A 480 -29.97 9.20 -1.20
CA PRO A 480 -29.89 8.64 -2.56
C PRO A 480 -28.50 8.14 -2.91
N SER A 481 -27.42 8.65 -2.29
CA SER A 481 -26.13 7.98 -2.44
C SER A 481 -26.19 6.55 -1.86
N CYS A 482 -26.96 6.37 -0.77
CA CYS A 482 -27.21 5.10 -0.13
C CYS A 482 -28.10 4.17 -0.96
N LEU A 483 -29.21 4.67 -1.49
CA LEU A 483 -30.13 3.88 -2.31
C LEU A 483 -29.59 3.60 -3.72
N ASN A 484 -28.69 4.45 -4.23
CA ASN A 484 -27.95 4.19 -5.48
C ASN A 484 -26.69 3.35 -5.25
N ALA A 485 -26.42 2.91 -4.01
CA ALA A 485 -25.36 1.96 -3.76
C ALA A 485 -25.59 0.72 -4.62
N PRO A 486 -24.53 0.11 -5.18
CA PRO A 486 -24.65 -1.13 -5.93
C PRO A 486 -25.43 -2.18 -5.15
N SER A 487 -26.32 -2.91 -5.83
CA SER A 487 -27.28 -3.83 -5.20
C SER A 487 -26.62 -4.91 -4.34
N PHE A 488 -25.36 -5.26 -4.62
CA PHE A 488 -24.57 -6.21 -3.85
C PHE A 488 -24.12 -5.71 -2.47
N MET A 489 -24.24 -4.40 -2.18
CA MET A 489 -23.88 -3.80 -0.88
C MET A 489 -25.03 -3.88 0.14
N ASP A 490 -26.27 -4.10 -0.35
CA ASP A 490 -27.50 -4.23 0.42
C ASP A 490 -27.77 -3.09 1.42
N CYS A 491 -27.47 -1.86 0.97
CA CYS A 491 -27.63 -0.65 1.77
C CYS A 491 -29.06 -0.09 1.73
N GLY A 492 -29.45 0.55 2.82
CA GLY A 492 -30.67 1.33 2.92
C GLY A 492 -30.55 2.44 3.96
N TRP A 493 -31.50 3.36 3.90
CA TRP A 493 -31.48 4.57 4.72
C TRP A 493 -32.18 4.33 6.04
N CYS A 494 -31.47 4.62 7.13
CA CYS A 494 -31.93 4.48 8.51
C CYS A 494 -31.76 5.83 9.23
N SER A 495 -32.84 6.61 9.31
CA SER A 495 -32.93 7.82 10.14
C SER A 495 -31.70 8.76 10.09
N GLY A 496 -31.21 9.09 8.88
CA GLY A 496 -30.08 10.01 8.68
C GLY A 496 -28.73 9.33 8.40
N ILE A 497 -28.66 8.00 8.49
CA ILE A 497 -27.44 7.22 8.26
C ILE A 497 -27.73 6.12 7.23
N CYS A 498 -26.76 5.84 6.37
CA CYS A 498 -26.82 4.69 5.47
C CYS A 498 -26.25 3.45 6.17
N SER A 499 -27.08 2.43 6.36
CA SER A 499 -26.74 1.22 7.10
C SER A 499 -27.29 -0.03 6.41
N LYS A 500 -26.86 -1.20 6.90
CA LYS A 500 -27.56 -2.45 6.58
C LYS A 500 -28.83 -2.57 7.41
N GLU A 501 -29.79 -3.36 6.94
CA GLU A 501 -31.06 -3.62 7.63
C GLU A 501 -30.89 -4.07 9.11
N PRO A 502 -30.03 -5.06 9.44
CA PRO A 502 -29.85 -5.50 10.83
C PRO A 502 -29.18 -4.46 11.76
N GLU A 503 -28.57 -3.41 11.20
CA GLU A 503 -27.92 -2.35 11.97
C GLU A 503 -28.90 -1.20 12.32
N CYS A 504 -30.11 -1.24 11.78
CA CYS A 504 -31.11 -0.20 11.96
C CYS A 504 -32.05 -0.54 13.12
N GLY A 505 -31.96 0.22 14.22
CA GLY A 505 -32.92 0.12 15.34
C GLY A 505 -34.28 0.79 15.06
N THR A 506 -34.45 1.38 13.87
CA THR A 506 -35.65 2.12 13.45
C THR A 506 -36.16 1.61 12.10
N GLN A 507 -37.09 2.33 11.44
CA GLN A 507 -37.50 1.97 10.08
C GLN A 507 -36.35 2.12 9.07
N TRP A 508 -36.12 1.06 8.30
CA TRP A 508 -35.10 0.99 7.26
C TRP A 508 -35.74 1.08 5.87
N TYR A 509 -35.30 2.05 5.06
CA TYR A 509 -35.89 2.30 3.75
C TYR A 509 -34.92 1.97 2.61
N LYS A 510 -35.37 1.18 1.64
CA LYS A 510 -34.59 0.82 0.44
C LYS A 510 -35.11 1.43 -0.86
N LYS A 511 -36.31 2.02 -0.83
CA LYS A 511 -37.08 2.36 -2.03
C LYS A 511 -37.35 3.85 -2.21
N SER A 512 -37.21 4.67 -1.18
CA SER A 512 -37.55 6.09 -1.26
C SER A 512 -36.67 6.93 -0.35
N CYS A 513 -36.33 8.13 -0.84
CA CYS A 513 -35.77 9.22 -0.05
C CYS A 513 -36.82 10.32 0.05
N GLY A 514 -36.88 11.00 1.20
CA GLY A 514 -37.64 12.25 1.31
C GLY A 514 -36.87 13.39 0.63
N PRO A 515 -37.56 14.40 0.07
CA PRO A 515 -36.91 15.59 -0.42
C PRO A 515 -36.36 16.41 0.76
N VAL A 516 -35.37 17.27 0.50
CA VAL A 516 -34.84 18.21 1.50
C VAL A 516 -34.88 19.61 0.90
N ILE A 517 -35.61 20.52 1.53
CA ILE A 517 -35.60 21.95 1.18
C ILE A 517 -34.63 22.64 2.13
N THR A 518 -33.67 23.38 1.60
CA THR A 518 -32.69 24.15 2.39
C THR A 518 -33.02 25.64 2.42
N GLU A 519 -33.54 26.20 1.31
CA GLU A 519 -33.90 27.62 1.23
C GLU A 519 -34.99 27.85 0.16
N PHE A 520 -35.61 29.03 0.12
CA PHE A 520 -36.54 29.42 -0.93
C PHE A 520 -36.43 30.90 -1.32
N PHE A 521 -36.80 31.21 -2.57
CA PHE A 521 -36.79 32.56 -3.15
C PHE A 521 -38.04 32.80 -4.02
N PRO A 522 -38.56 34.05 -4.12
CA PRO A 522 -38.19 35.22 -3.33
C PRO A 522 -38.72 35.13 -1.89
N LYS A 523 -38.07 35.82 -0.95
CA LYS A 523 -38.53 35.87 0.46
C LYS A 523 -39.76 36.77 0.66
N THR A 524 -40.11 37.58 -0.34
CA THR A 524 -41.25 38.52 -0.34
C THR A 524 -41.98 38.48 -1.68
N ALA A 525 -43.30 38.62 -1.67
CA ALA A 525 -44.13 38.60 -2.87
C ALA A 525 -45.22 39.70 -2.83
N PRO A 526 -45.73 40.18 -3.97
CA PRO A 526 -46.84 41.13 -3.98
C PRO A 526 -48.18 40.44 -3.66
N ALA A 527 -49.02 41.09 -2.86
CA ALA A 527 -50.34 40.58 -2.53
C ALA A 527 -51.28 40.62 -3.74
N GLY A 528 -51.99 39.50 -3.99
CA GLY A 528 -52.96 39.41 -5.09
C GLY A 528 -52.36 39.11 -6.47
N GLY A 529 -51.12 38.62 -6.55
CA GLY A 529 -50.45 38.23 -7.80
C GLY A 529 -49.96 36.77 -7.84
N GLU A 530 -49.68 36.28 -9.04
CA GLU A 530 -48.95 35.02 -9.23
C GLU A 530 -47.46 35.24 -8.98
N THR A 531 -46.85 34.45 -8.09
CA THR A 531 -45.41 34.50 -7.82
C THR A 531 -44.75 33.17 -8.16
N GLU A 532 -43.65 33.22 -8.90
CA GLU A 532 -42.78 32.06 -9.12
C GLU A 532 -41.87 31.90 -7.90
N VAL A 533 -41.94 30.73 -7.26
CA VAL A 533 -41.12 30.35 -6.10
C VAL A 533 -40.08 29.33 -6.54
N THR A 534 -38.83 29.58 -6.17
CA THR A 534 -37.69 28.66 -6.30
C THR A 534 -37.40 28.06 -4.94
N LEU A 535 -37.54 26.74 -4.81
CA LEU A 535 -37.11 25.97 -3.65
C LEU A 535 -35.70 25.43 -3.93
N CYS A 536 -34.73 25.83 -3.12
CA CYS A 536 -33.38 25.29 -3.13
C CYS A 536 -33.28 24.13 -2.17
N GLY A 537 -32.54 23.11 -2.55
CA GLY A 537 -32.40 21.91 -1.73
C GLY A 537 -31.80 20.75 -2.52
N SER A 538 -32.07 19.55 -2.04
CA SER A 538 -31.60 18.32 -2.64
C SER A 538 -32.70 17.27 -2.62
N GLU A 539 -32.57 16.26 -3.47
CA GLU A 539 -33.47 15.09 -3.47
C GLU A 539 -34.91 15.37 -3.90
N PHE A 540 -35.08 16.33 -4.82
CA PHE A 540 -36.37 16.63 -5.45
C PHE A 540 -36.84 15.59 -6.47
N GLN A 541 -36.06 14.54 -6.74
CA GLN A 541 -36.42 13.48 -7.67
C GLN A 541 -36.94 12.24 -6.92
N SER A 542 -38.19 11.86 -7.19
CA SER A 542 -38.77 10.61 -6.67
C SER A 542 -37.96 9.38 -7.11
N ALA A 543 -37.90 8.36 -6.27
CA ALA A 543 -37.20 7.11 -6.52
C ALA A 543 -37.72 6.33 -7.74
N LEU A 544 -38.98 6.55 -8.15
CA LEU A 544 -39.57 6.01 -9.38
C LEU A 544 -39.00 6.67 -10.65
N ARG A 545 -38.21 7.75 -10.51
CA ARG A 545 -37.61 8.54 -11.58
C ARG A 545 -38.58 8.81 -12.75
N PRO A 546 -39.73 9.45 -12.48
CA PRO A 546 -40.64 9.82 -13.56
C PRO A 546 -39.90 10.68 -14.60
N PRO A 547 -40.19 10.51 -15.90
CA PRO A 547 -39.50 11.24 -16.97
C PRO A 547 -39.69 12.76 -16.83
N VAL A 548 -40.86 13.18 -16.31
CA VAL A 548 -41.26 14.58 -16.11
C VAL A 548 -41.62 14.80 -14.63
N ILE A 549 -41.16 15.93 -14.07
CA ILE A 549 -41.57 16.42 -12.75
C ILE A 549 -42.78 17.33 -12.95
N ASP A 550 -43.94 16.93 -12.45
CA ASP A 550 -45.21 17.64 -12.62
C ASP A 550 -46.11 17.51 -11.38
N GLY A 551 -47.27 18.19 -11.40
CA GLY A 551 -48.26 18.12 -10.31
C GLY A 551 -48.91 16.74 -10.11
N LYS A 552 -48.62 15.75 -10.97
CA LYS A 552 -49.07 14.35 -10.80
C LYS A 552 -48.09 13.55 -9.95
N THR A 553 -46.82 13.94 -9.93
CA THR A 553 -45.72 13.23 -9.26
C THR A 553 -45.25 13.93 -7.99
N HIS A 554 -45.36 15.26 -7.93
CA HIS A 554 -44.87 16.10 -6.83
C HIS A 554 -45.97 17.05 -6.38
N ILE A 555 -46.15 17.19 -5.07
CA ILE A 555 -47.08 18.14 -4.47
C ILE A 555 -46.27 19.08 -3.59
N VAL A 556 -46.33 20.37 -3.91
CA VAL A 556 -45.83 21.44 -3.04
C VAL A 556 -47.02 22.13 -2.40
N THR A 557 -47.09 22.17 -1.08
CA THR A 557 -48.08 22.96 -0.35
C THR A 557 -47.42 24.09 0.42
N VAL A 558 -48.09 25.23 0.46
CA VAL A 558 -47.67 26.44 1.17
C VAL A 558 -48.67 26.73 2.28
N GLY A 559 -48.19 26.88 3.52
CA GLY A 559 -49.01 27.19 4.69
C GLY A 559 -50.09 26.14 4.98
N SER A 560 -51.32 26.59 5.25
CA SER A 560 -52.47 25.74 5.68
C SER A 560 -53.07 24.84 4.59
N GLY A 561 -52.39 24.63 3.46
CA GLY A 561 -52.78 23.63 2.45
C GLY A 561 -52.98 24.17 1.02
N THR A 562 -52.52 25.39 0.71
CA THR A 562 -52.58 25.89 -0.67
C THR A 562 -51.54 25.19 -1.55
N VAL A 563 -51.96 24.63 -2.70
CA VAL A 563 -51.07 23.90 -3.60
C VAL A 563 -50.35 24.88 -4.52
N CYS A 564 -49.03 24.74 -4.62
CA CYS A 564 -48.19 25.47 -5.57
C CYS A 564 -48.08 24.64 -6.88
N ASN A 565 -48.38 25.26 -8.01
CA ASN A 565 -48.37 24.59 -9.32
C ASN A 565 -46.95 24.40 -9.82
N VAL A 566 -46.49 23.16 -9.91
CA VAL A 566 -45.13 22.82 -10.35
C VAL A 566 -44.86 23.29 -11.78
N LEU A 567 -43.68 23.88 -12.02
CA LEU A 567 -43.21 24.33 -13.34
C LEU A 567 -42.13 23.34 -13.87
N PRO A 568 -42.48 22.38 -14.74
CA PRO A 568 -41.58 21.30 -15.14
C PRO A 568 -40.35 21.75 -15.92
N GLU A 569 -40.53 22.76 -16.79
CA GLU A 569 -39.49 23.22 -17.73
C GLU A 569 -38.35 23.99 -17.06
N LYS A 570 -38.59 24.56 -15.88
CA LYS A 570 -37.60 25.32 -15.11
C LYS A 570 -36.95 24.51 -13.97
N THR A 571 -37.51 23.35 -13.63
CA THR A 571 -37.09 22.55 -12.47
C THR A 571 -35.82 21.73 -12.76
N ASP A 572 -34.77 21.97 -11.97
CA ASP A 572 -33.56 21.15 -11.93
C ASP A 572 -33.71 20.07 -10.86
N LYS A 573 -33.62 18.81 -11.30
CA LYS A 573 -33.77 17.59 -10.48
C LYS A 573 -32.76 17.52 -9.32
N LEU A 574 -31.65 18.24 -9.43
CA LEU A 574 -30.53 18.13 -8.51
C LEU A 574 -30.46 19.24 -7.46
N ILE A 575 -30.95 20.46 -7.75
CA ILE A 575 -30.61 21.65 -6.95
C ILE A 575 -31.79 22.61 -6.74
N SER A 576 -32.73 22.72 -7.69
CA SER A 576 -33.77 23.76 -7.66
C SER A 576 -35.13 23.31 -8.18
N PHE A 577 -36.16 23.45 -7.37
CA PHE A 577 -37.54 23.12 -7.73
C PHE A 577 -38.36 24.40 -7.92
N TYR A 578 -39.07 24.53 -9.05
CA TYR A 578 -39.85 25.73 -9.36
C TYR A 578 -41.35 25.43 -9.29
N CYS A 579 -42.09 26.31 -8.62
CA CYS A 579 -43.54 26.25 -8.60
C CYS A 579 -44.15 27.65 -8.64
N ARG A 580 -45.36 27.76 -9.18
CA ARG A 580 -46.14 28.99 -9.24
C ARG A 580 -47.21 28.97 -8.18
N TRP A 581 -47.19 29.98 -7.32
CA TRP A 581 -48.11 30.12 -6.22
C TRP A 581 -49.02 31.34 -6.43
N ASN A 582 -50.30 31.19 -6.10
CA ASN A 582 -51.29 32.26 -6.23
C ASN A 582 -51.86 32.58 -4.83
N PHE A 583 -51.68 33.82 -4.38
CA PHE A 583 -51.97 34.23 -3.02
C PHE A 583 -53.26 35.04 -2.92
N SER A 584 -54.19 34.59 -2.07
CA SER A 584 -55.55 35.17 -1.95
C SER A 584 -55.90 35.78 -0.59
N TYR A 585 -55.08 35.64 0.48
CA TYR A 585 -55.40 36.22 1.81
C TYR A 585 -54.17 36.62 2.63
N PHE A 586 -54.24 37.79 3.29
CA PHE A 586 -53.19 38.34 4.15
C PHE A 586 -53.10 37.63 5.52
N ASN A 587 -51.86 37.42 6.01
CA ASN A 587 -51.43 36.92 7.34
C ASN A 587 -51.27 35.41 7.58
N TYR A 588 -50.22 34.80 7.00
CA TYR A 588 -49.68 33.53 7.50
C TYR A 588 -48.14 33.52 7.46
N GLU A 589 -47.49 32.88 8.45
CA GLU A 589 -46.11 32.41 8.32
C GLU A 589 -46.04 31.41 7.15
N LEU A 590 -45.10 31.63 6.22
CA LEU A 590 -44.92 30.74 5.09
C LEU A 590 -44.02 29.58 5.50
N PHE A 591 -44.60 28.38 5.50
CA PHE A 591 -43.86 27.14 5.47
C PHE A 591 -44.19 26.38 4.18
N PHE A 592 -43.15 25.87 3.54
CA PHE A 592 -43.27 25.03 2.35
C PHE A 592 -43.14 23.57 2.74
N LEU A 593 -44.06 22.77 2.22
CA LEU A 593 -44.13 21.33 2.38
C LEU A 593 -44.05 20.69 1.00
N LEU A 594 -43.02 19.88 0.75
CA LEU A 594 -42.91 19.10 -0.48
C LEU A 594 -43.10 17.61 -0.18
N SER A 595 -43.99 16.96 -0.92
CA SER A 595 -44.22 15.52 -0.85
C SER A 595 -44.34 14.88 -2.24
N PHE A 596 -44.09 13.57 -2.31
CA PHE A 596 -44.24 12.77 -3.53
C PHE A 596 -45.60 12.07 -3.56
N LYS A 597 -46.25 12.02 -4.73
CA LYS A 597 -47.53 11.35 -4.94
C LYS A 597 -47.29 9.91 -5.42
N ASN A 598 -47.64 8.90 -4.61
CA ASN A 598 -47.58 7.48 -5.01
C ASN A 598 -48.92 7.01 -5.60
N ILE A 599 -48.88 6.33 -6.74
CA ILE A 599 -50.06 5.76 -7.45
C ILE A 599 -50.42 4.32 -6.99
N LEU A 600 -49.84 3.82 -5.90
CA LEU A 600 -50.19 2.51 -5.35
C LEU A 600 -50.77 2.66 -3.94
N GLN A 601 -52.05 2.29 -3.79
CA GLN A 601 -52.69 2.04 -2.50
C GLN A 601 -51.79 1.10 -1.70
N TRP A 602 -51.21 1.57 -0.59
CA TRP A 602 -51.00 0.90 0.70
C TRP A 602 -50.18 1.88 1.55
N LEU A 603 -50.58 2.05 2.80
CA LEU A 603 -50.11 3.06 3.76
C LEU A 603 -48.59 3.12 3.89
N ASP A 604 -47.96 4.17 3.37
CA ASP A 604 -46.70 4.70 3.91
C ASP A 604 -46.80 6.23 3.92
N LYS A 605 -46.74 6.82 5.12
CA LYS A 605 -46.70 8.27 5.34
C LYS A 605 -45.42 8.81 4.71
N CYS A 606 -45.50 9.37 3.50
CA CYS A 606 -44.32 9.89 2.80
C CYS A 606 -43.66 11.05 3.54
N ASN A 607 -42.34 10.98 3.64
CA ASN A 607 -41.42 11.97 4.20
C ASN A 607 -41.77 13.40 3.75
N LEU A 608 -41.87 14.30 4.72
CA LEU A 608 -42.19 15.71 4.56
C LEU A 608 -40.90 16.54 4.71
N ALA A 609 -40.63 17.43 3.77
CA ALA A 609 -39.62 18.47 3.94
C ALA A 609 -40.31 19.75 4.42
N LEU A 610 -39.86 20.32 5.53
CA LEU A 610 -40.39 21.57 6.11
C LEU A 610 -39.28 22.64 6.15
N VAL A 611 -39.58 23.83 5.65
CA VAL A 611 -38.78 25.05 5.90
C VAL A 611 -39.75 26.16 6.26
N SER A 612 -39.52 26.85 7.38
CA SER A 612 -40.26 28.05 7.79
C SER A 612 -39.32 29.25 7.89
N ASN A 613 -39.79 30.43 7.49
CA ASN A 613 -39.13 31.71 7.75
C ASN A 613 -40.19 32.79 7.96
N ASN A 614 -39.91 33.74 8.86
CA ASN A 614 -40.75 34.91 9.07
C ASN A 614 -40.64 35.86 7.86
N VAL A 615 -41.74 36.07 7.14
CA VAL A 615 -41.82 36.97 5.99
C VAL A 615 -42.57 38.23 6.40
N GLN A 616 -41.90 39.38 6.29
CA GLN A 616 -42.54 40.70 6.45
C GLN A 616 -43.09 41.19 5.11
N TRP A 617 -44.35 41.62 5.11
CA TRP A 617 -45.05 42.17 3.95
C TRP A 617 -45.22 43.69 4.15
N TRP A 618 -44.95 44.50 3.12
CA TRP A 618 -45.15 45.95 3.11
C TRP A 618 -46.38 46.31 2.27
#